data_AF-A0A920SKU0-F1
#
_entry.id   AF-A0A920SKU0-F1
#
_cell.length_a   1.000
_cell.length_b   1.000
_cell.length_c   1.000
_cell.angle_alpha   90.00
_cell.angle_beta   90.00
_cell.angle_gamma   90.00
#
_symmetry.space_group_name_H-M   'P 1'
#
loop_
_entity.id
_entity.type
_entity.pdbx_description
1 polymer ?
#
loop_
_entity_poly.entity_id
_entity_poly.type
_entity_poly.pdbx_seq_one_letter_code
_entity_poly.pdbx_strand_id
1 'polypeptide(L)'
;MTTGAADVEMAREASTDGTVTWYRNGEGFIDLCTGPHVPSTGRLGHFALQKVAGAYWRGDEKQPMLQRIYGRRGPDKKSLRATSTVLPRLRSATTAA
;
A
#
# COMPACT_ATOMS: atom_id res chain seq x y z
N MET A 1 18.80 -3.57 5.28
CA MET A 1 18.17 -4.57 4.41
C MET A 1 18.71 -5.91 4.85
N THR A 2 17.85 -6.85 5.18
CA THR A 2 18.25 -8.21 5.57
C THR A 2 17.82 -9.12 4.43
N THR A 3 18.70 -10.01 3.97
CA THR A 3 18.37 -11.00 2.93
C THR A 3 17.90 -12.28 3.62
N GLY A 4 16.78 -12.86 3.17
CA GLY A 4 16.19 -14.06 3.76
C GLY A 4 15.21 -14.73 2.80
N ALA A 5 14.92 -16.02 3.01
CA ALA A 5 14.01 -16.78 2.15
C ALA A 5 12.56 -16.35 2.37
N ALA A 6 11.88 -15.89 1.32
CA ALA A 6 10.43 -15.69 1.30
C ALA A 6 9.72 -16.95 0.80
N ASP A 7 8.39 -16.99 0.96
CA ASP A 7 7.55 -17.97 0.27
C ASP A 7 7.93 -18.00 -1.23
N VAL A 8 8.23 -19.19 -1.73
CA VAL A 8 8.91 -19.41 -3.01
C VAL A 8 8.17 -18.76 -4.20
N GLU A 9 6.85 -18.62 -4.10
CA GLU A 9 6.03 -17.95 -5.11
C GLU A 9 6.26 -16.43 -5.15
N MET A 10 6.16 -15.75 -4.00
CA MET A 10 6.36 -14.29 -3.94
C MET A 10 7.81 -13.89 -4.20
N ALA A 11 8.78 -14.69 -3.75
CA ALA A 11 10.20 -14.44 -4.01
C ALA A 11 10.54 -14.41 -5.51
N ARG A 12 9.93 -15.33 -6.28
CA ARG A 12 10.12 -15.43 -7.73
C ARG A 12 9.47 -14.29 -8.49
N GLU A 13 8.35 -13.76 -8.00
CA GLU A 13 7.70 -12.59 -8.59
C GLU A 13 8.43 -11.29 -8.25
N ALA A 14 9.01 -11.20 -7.06
CA ALA A 14 9.66 -9.98 -6.57
C ALA A 14 11.04 -9.72 -7.18
N SER A 15 11.76 -10.76 -7.63
CA SER A 15 13.13 -10.62 -8.14
C SER A 15 13.46 -11.62 -9.25
N THR A 16 14.04 -11.12 -10.34
CA THR A 16 14.46 -11.94 -11.50
C THR A 16 15.77 -12.68 -11.25
N ASP A 17 16.60 -12.17 -10.34
CA ASP A 17 17.88 -12.73 -9.92
C ASP A 17 17.77 -13.58 -8.64
N GLY A 18 16.56 -13.72 -8.09
CA GLY A 18 16.29 -14.46 -6.85
C GLY A 18 16.71 -13.74 -5.57
N THR A 19 17.23 -12.51 -5.67
CA THR A 19 17.61 -11.71 -4.50
C THR A 19 16.43 -10.90 -4.02
N VAL A 20 15.90 -11.28 -2.86
CA VAL A 20 14.76 -10.60 -2.26
C VAL A 20 15.20 -9.80 -1.04
N THR A 21 14.71 -8.55 -0.95
CA THR A 21 15.00 -7.65 0.17
C THR A 21 13.81 -7.54 1.11
N TRP A 22 14.11 -7.46 2.41
CA TRP A 22 13.12 -7.25 3.46
C TRP A 22 13.29 -5.87 4.09
N TYR A 23 12.17 -5.16 4.22
CA TYR A 23 12.08 -3.92 4.99
C TYR A 23 11.71 -4.24 6.44
N ARG A 24 12.46 -3.70 7.40
CA ARG A 24 12.20 -3.87 8.83
C ARG A 24 11.97 -2.51 9.48
N ASN A 25 10.89 -2.39 10.24
CA ASN A 25 10.55 -1.20 11.01
C ASN A 25 10.26 -1.57 12.47
N GLY A 26 11.23 -1.33 13.34
CA GLY A 26 11.20 -1.82 14.72
C GLY A 26 11.34 -3.34 14.81
N GLU A 27 10.95 -3.92 15.95
CA GLU A 27 11.14 -5.34 16.24
C GLU A 27 10.01 -6.23 15.66
N GLY A 28 8.81 -5.68 15.51
CA GLY A 28 7.61 -6.45 15.16
C GLY A 28 7.12 -6.35 13.71
N PHE A 29 7.70 -5.48 12.89
CA PHE A 29 7.26 -5.28 11.50
C PHE A 29 8.38 -5.58 10.50
N ILE A 30 8.13 -6.58 9.67
CA ILE A 30 8.97 -6.98 8.54
C ILE A 30 8.05 -7.09 7.33
N ASP A 31 8.42 -6.44 6.24
CA ASP A 31 7.66 -6.39 4.99
C ASP A 31 8.54 -6.80 3.81
N LEU A 32 7.93 -7.48 2.86
CA LEU A 32 8.56 -7.91 1.61
C LEU A 32 8.38 -6.81 0.57
N CYS A 33 9.33 -5.87 0.53
CA CYS A 33 9.25 -4.73 -0.37
C CYS A 33 10.61 -4.44 -0.99
N THR A 34 10.62 -4.23 -2.32
CA THR A 34 11.83 -3.92 -3.09
C THR A 34 12.31 -2.48 -2.92
N GLY A 35 11.51 -1.61 -2.30
CA GLY A 35 11.87 -0.22 -2.00
C GLY A 35 11.89 0.71 -3.22
N PRO A 36 12.37 1.97 -3.07
CA PRO A 36 13.02 2.54 -1.89
C PRO A 36 12.05 2.98 -0.78
N HIS A 37 12.48 2.89 0.48
CA HIS A 37 11.73 3.38 1.64
C HIS A 37 12.23 4.75 2.11
N VAL A 38 11.37 5.48 2.82
CA VAL A 38 11.78 6.71 3.50
C VAL A 38 12.78 6.40 4.63
N PRO A 39 13.79 7.26 4.88
CA PRO A 39 14.82 6.98 5.89
C PRO A 39 14.28 6.85 7.32
N SER A 40 13.15 7.50 7.64
CA SER A 40 12.48 7.38 8.93
C SER A 40 10.98 7.60 8.79
N THR A 41 10.18 6.96 9.65
CA THR A 41 8.72 7.10 9.69
C THR A 41 8.27 8.54 9.94
N GLY A 42 9.04 9.31 10.71
CA GLY A 42 8.77 10.74 10.94
C GLY A 42 8.80 11.59 9.67
N ARG A 43 9.45 11.12 8.60
CA ARG A 43 9.48 11.80 7.29
C ARG A 43 8.28 11.49 6.39
N LEU A 44 7.37 10.61 6.79
CA LEU A 44 6.14 10.36 6.02
C LEU A 44 5.24 11.60 5.95
N GLY A 45 5.31 12.48 6.95
CA GLY A 45 4.55 13.73 6.98
C GLY A 45 3.06 13.46 7.21
N HIS A 46 2.21 13.98 6.31
CA HIS A 46 0.76 13.88 6.46
C HIS A 46 0.18 12.78 5.56
N PHE A 47 -0.69 11.96 6.13
CA PHE A 47 -1.47 10.97 5.40
C PHE A 47 -2.89 10.86 5.96
N ALA A 48 -3.80 10.34 5.15
CA ALA A 48 -5.20 10.10 5.53
C ALA A 48 -5.69 8.77 4.96
N LEU A 49 -6.45 8.03 5.76
CA LEU A 49 -7.21 6.87 5.30
C LEU A 49 -8.45 7.33 4.54
N GLN A 50 -8.88 6.56 3.55
CA GLN A 50 -9.94 6.92 2.64
C GLN A 50 -11.14 5.99 2.74
N LYS A 51 -10.99 4.75 2.28
CA LYS A 51 -12.07 3.75 2.28
C LYS A 51 -11.51 2.36 2.53
N VAL A 52 -12.38 1.49 3.00
CA VAL A 52 -12.17 0.05 3.04
C VAL A 52 -12.94 -0.57 1.87
N ALA A 53 -12.39 -1.60 1.24
CA ALA A 53 -13.04 -2.38 0.20
C ALA A 53 -12.69 -3.86 0.36
N GLY A 54 -13.55 -4.74 -0.16
CA GLY A 54 -13.18 -6.13 -0.41
C GLY A 54 -12.32 -6.23 -1.67
N ALA A 55 -11.36 -7.16 -1.67
CA ALA A 55 -10.58 -7.53 -2.85
C ALA A 55 -10.31 -9.03 -2.83
N TYR A 56 -10.11 -9.63 -4.00
CA TYR A 56 -9.70 -11.03 -4.12
C TYR A 56 -8.26 -11.11 -4.61
N TRP A 57 -7.54 -12.16 -4.21
CA TRP A 57 -6.17 -12.39 -4.66
C TRP A 57 -6.13 -12.53 -6.19
N ARG A 58 -5.31 -11.73 -6.86
CA ARG A 58 -5.25 -11.61 -8.34
C ARG A 58 -6.62 -11.39 -9.02
N GLY A 59 -7.65 -10.95 -8.27
CA GLY A 59 -9.02 -10.81 -8.76
C GLY A 59 -9.81 -12.12 -8.88
N ASP A 60 -9.29 -13.25 -8.40
CA ASP A 60 -9.97 -14.55 -8.45
C ASP A 60 -10.96 -14.69 -7.28
N GLU A 61 -12.26 -14.59 -7.59
CA GLU A 61 -13.37 -14.72 -6.63
C GLU A 61 -13.46 -16.09 -5.94
N LYS A 62 -12.76 -17.11 -6.46
CA LYS A 62 -12.65 -18.42 -5.80
C LYS A 62 -11.71 -18.40 -4.61
N GLN A 63 -10.85 -17.39 -4.51
CA GLN A 63 -9.93 -17.20 -3.40
C GLN A 63 -10.60 -16.50 -2.22
N PRO A 64 -10.03 -16.61 -1.00
CA PRO A 64 -10.54 -15.90 0.16
C PRO A 64 -10.64 -14.38 -0.07
N MET A 65 -11.73 -13.78 0.41
CA MET A 65 -11.91 -12.33 0.36
C MET A 65 -10.92 -11.62 1.29
N LEU A 66 -10.12 -10.72 0.74
CA LEU A 66 -9.17 -9.86 1.45
C LEU A 66 -9.77 -8.49 1.73
N GLN A 67 -9.34 -7.86 2.83
CA GLN A 67 -9.69 -6.49 3.16
C GLN A 67 -8.63 -5.52 2.65
N ARG A 68 -9.04 -4.61 1.75
CA ARG A 68 -8.17 -3.58 1.18
C ARG A 68 -8.46 -2.22 1.81
N ILE A 69 -7.44 -1.61 2.41
CA ILE A 69 -7.52 -0.29 3.03
C ILE A 69 -6.83 0.72 2.10
N TYR A 70 -7.58 1.74 1.66
CA TYR A 70 -7.04 2.82 0.84
C TYR A 70 -6.60 4.00 1.71
N GLY A 71 -5.42 4.52 1.43
CA GLY A 71 -4.87 5.72 2.07
C GLY A 71 -4.11 6.59 1.08
N ARG A 72 -3.88 7.85 1.46
CA ARG A 72 -3.13 8.83 0.65
C ARG A 72 -2.20 9.65 1.53
N ARG A 73 -1.00 9.93 1.02
CA ARG A 73 -0.04 10.90 1.58
C ARG A 73 -0.11 12.22 0.82
N GLY A 74 0.14 13.33 1.51
CA GLY A 74 0.23 14.67 0.90
C GLY A 74 1.35 15.49 1.52
N PRO A 75 1.77 16.58 0.84
CA PRO A 75 2.84 17.46 1.34
C PRO A 75 2.42 18.20 2.62
N ASP A 76 1.16 18.61 2.73
CA ASP A 76 0.62 19.36 3.85
C ASP A 76 -0.83 18.95 4.18
N LYS A 77 -1.33 19.36 5.37
CA LYS A 77 -2.71 19.03 5.79
C LYS A 77 -3.78 19.69 4.92
N LYS A 78 -3.53 20.89 4.38
CA LYS A 78 -4.49 21.64 3.57
C LYS A 78 -4.70 20.94 2.23
N SER A 79 -3.62 20.48 1.59
CA SER A 79 -3.70 19.72 0.33
C SER A 79 -4.47 18.42 0.50
N LEU A 80 -4.23 17.66 1.58
CA LEU A 80 -4.98 16.43 1.89
C LEU A 80 -6.47 16.70 2.13
N ARG A 81 -6.79 17.81 2.83
CA ARG A 81 -8.18 18.18 3.11
C ARG A 81 -8.92 18.64 1.84
N ALA A 82 -8.23 19.38 0.97
CA ALA A 82 -8.77 19.76 -0.33
C ALA A 82 -9.07 18.53 -1.20
N THR A 83 -8.11 17.61 -1.35
CA THR A 83 -8.31 16.38 -2.14
C THR A 83 -9.40 15.48 -1.56
N SER A 84 -9.48 15.34 -0.23
CA SER A 84 -10.55 14.55 0.41
C SER A 84 -11.94 15.18 0.25
N THR A 85 -12.04 16.48 -0.02
CA THR A 85 -13.32 17.15 -0.35
C THR A 85 -13.70 16.93 -1.82
N VAL A 86 -12.71 16.90 -2.72
CA VAL A 86 -12.92 16.70 -4.17
C VAL A 86 -13.24 15.24 -4.51
N LEU A 87 -12.61 14.26 -3.84
CA LEU A 87 -12.80 12.83 -4.12
C LEU A 87 -14.26 12.35 -4.04
N PRO A 88 -15.05 12.71 -3.01
CA PRO A 88 -16.48 12.39 -2.97
C PRO A 88 -17.27 13.01 -4.14
N ARG A 89 -16.92 14.23 -4.56
CA ARG A 89 -17.59 14.92 -5.68
C ARG A 89 -17.30 14.28 -7.03
N LEU A 90 -16.05 13.86 -7.26
CA LEU A 90 -15.70 13.10 -8.46
C LEU A 90 -16.42 11.75 -8.49
N ARG A 91 -16.54 11.08 -7.34
CA ARG A 91 -17.31 9.83 -7.26
C ARG A 91 -18.77 10.02 -7.60
N SER A 92 -19.43 11.04 -7.05
CA SER A 92 -20.84 11.31 -7.39
C SER A 92 -21.04 11.69 -8.86
N ALA A 93 -20.04 12.32 -9.50
CA ALA A 93 -20.10 12.63 -10.93
C ALA A 93 -19.91 11.40 -11.83
N THR A 94 -19.16 10.39 -11.38
CA THR A 94 -18.93 9.16 -12.16
C THR A 94 -20.02 8.10 -11.96
N THR A 95 -20.84 8.19 -10.91
CA THR A 95 -22.00 7.27 -10.70
C THR A 95 -23.27 7.70 -11.47
N ALA A 96 -23.18 8.75 -12.29
CA ALA A 96 -24.28 9.27 -13.11
C ALA A 96 -24.17 8.92 -14.61
N ALA A 97 -23.42 7.86 -14.96
CA ALA A 97 -23.31 7.32 -16.32
C ALA A 97 -23.50 5.80 -16.32
#